data_AF-A0A849GXB8-F1
#
_entry.id   AF-A0A849GXB8-F1
#
_cell.length_a   1.000
_cell.length_b   1.000
_cell.length_c   1.000
_cell.angle_alpha   90.00
_cell.angle_beta   90.00
_cell.angle_gamma   90.00
#
_symmetry.space_group_name_H-M   'P 1'
#
loop_
_entity.id
_entity.type
_entity.pdbx_description
1 polymer ?
#
loop_
_entity_poly.entity_id
_entity_poly.type
_entity_poly.pdbx_seq_one_letter_code
_entity_poly.pdbx_strand_id
1 'polypeptide(L)'
;ARFEPEFVFISSGFDVLRGDPLGGQELEPEDLHGFTRDLMAAADRTADGRLVVLMEGGYVPDSVGSGTVSVVRALAGLNPPGTA
;
A
#
# COMPACT_ATOMS: atom_id res chain seq x y z
N ALA A 1 -9.46 20.63 -15.61
CA ALA A 1 -9.93 20.33 -14.24
C ALA A 1 -9.10 19.18 -13.69
N ARG A 2 -8.79 19.16 -12.39
CA ARG A 2 -8.12 18.04 -11.71
C ARG A 2 -9.19 17.09 -11.17
N PHE A 3 -8.91 15.79 -11.15
CA PHE A 3 -9.83 14.79 -10.57
C PHE A 3 -9.84 14.91 -9.04
N GLU A 4 -11.03 14.90 -8.44
CA GLU A 4 -11.27 15.03 -6.99
C GLU A 4 -12.20 13.89 -6.55
N PRO A 5 -11.64 12.73 -6.12
CA PRO A 5 -12.45 11.59 -5.75
C PRO A 5 -13.15 11.80 -4.41
N GLU A 6 -14.39 11.35 -4.31
CA GLU A 6 -15.13 11.32 -3.04
C GLU A 6 -14.82 10.05 -2.22
N PHE A 7 -14.13 9.07 -2.81
CA PHE A 7 -13.70 7.82 -2.19
C PHE A 7 -12.49 7.26 -2.96
N VAL A 8 -11.48 6.74 -2.25
CA VAL A 8 -10.31 6.09 -2.86
C VAL A 8 -10.37 4.57 -2.68
N PHE A 9 -10.29 3.82 -3.78
CA PHE A 9 -10.12 2.37 -3.76
C PHE A 9 -8.73 2.02 -4.28
N ILE A 10 -7.96 1.27 -3.49
CA ILE A 10 -6.62 0.81 -3.85
C ILE A 10 -6.70 -0.67 -4.17
N SER A 11 -6.49 -1.01 -5.43
CA SER A 11 -6.19 -2.37 -5.87
C SER A 11 -4.72 -2.66 -5.57
N SER A 12 -4.46 -3.34 -4.45
CA SER A 12 -3.12 -3.51 -3.87
C SER A 12 -2.54 -4.87 -4.22
N GLY A 13 -1.86 -4.93 -5.36
CA GLY A 13 -0.99 -6.06 -5.72
C GLY A 13 0.36 -6.00 -5.02
N PHE A 14 0.84 -7.15 -4.58
CA PHE A 14 2.14 -7.36 -3.92
C PHE A 14 3.17 -8.02 -4.85
N ASP A 15 2.80 -8.24 -6.12
CA ASP A 15 3.70 -8.69 -7.18
C ASP A 15 4.76 -7.66 -7.55
N VAL A 16 4.64 -6.42 -7.09
CA VAL A 16 5.68 -5.39 -7.21
C VAL A 16 6.88 -5.59 -6.26
N LEU A 17 6.78 -6.52 -5.31
CA LEU A 17 7.85 -6.77 -4.35
C LEU A 17 9.00 -7.54 -4.99
N ARG A 18 10.23 -7.19 -4.57
CA ARG A 18 11.46 -7.83 -5.02
C ARG A 18 11.35 -9.36 -4.97
N GLY A 19 11.71 -9.99 -6.08
CA GLY A 19 11.76 -11.45 -6.20
C GLY A 19 10.42 -12.12 -6.50
N ASP A 20 9.34 -11.37 -6.71
CA ASP A 20 8.09 -11.95 -7.22
C ASP A 20 8.27 -12.52 -8.64
N PRO A 21 7.79 -13.75 -8.94
CA PRO A 21 8.01 -14.41 -10.23
C PRO A 21 7.17 -13.85 -11.38
N LEU A 22 6.06 -13.15 -11.09
CA LEU A 22 5.18 -12.54 -12.09
C LEU A 22 5.36 -11.02 -12.15
N GLY A 23 5.91 -10.46 -11.08
CA GLY A 23 6.45 -9.10 -11.03
C GLY A 23 7.78 -8.91 -11.76
N GLY A 24 8.23 -7.66 -11.77
CA GLY A 24 9.55 -7.27 -12.26
C GLY A 24 10.09 -5.99 -11.60
N GLN A 25 9.49 -5.61 -10.47
CA GLN A 25 9.85 -4.45 -9.69
C GLN A 25 10.69 -4.89 -8.49
N GLU A 26 11.39 -3.92 -7.90
CA GLU A 26 12.39 -4.14 -6.85
C GLU A 26 11.99 -3.46 -5.55
N LEU A 27 10.67 -3.30 -5.34
CA LEU A 27 10.15 -2.65 -4.13
C LEU A 27 10.32 -3.56 -2.92
N GLU A 28 10.49 -2.92 -1.78
CA GLU A 28 10.50 -3.56 -0.48
C GLU A 28 9.17 -3.31 0.25
N PRO A 29 8.82 -4.13 1.26
CA PRO A 29 7.60 -3.93 2.04
C PRO A 29 7.43 -2.51 2.57
N GLU A 30 8.51 -1.84 2.96
CA GLU A 30 8.50 -0.46 3.48
C GLU A 30 8.07 0.57 2.42
N ASP A 31 8.31 0.31 1.13
CA ASP A 31 7.87 1.20 0.06
C ASP A 31 6.33 1.22 -0.03
N LEU A 32 5.69 0.07 0.19
CA LEU A 32 4.23 -0.03 0.23
C LEU A 32 3.63 0.74 1.41
N HIS A 33 4.33 0.83 2.54
CA HIS A 33 3.93 1.70 3.65
C HIS A 33 3.91 3.16 3.20
N GLY A 34 5.00 3.63 2.58
CA GLY A 34 5.11 4.99 2.05
C GLY A 34 3.99 5.33 1.06
N PHE A 35 3.78 4.48 0.06
CA PHE A 35 2.71 4.68 -0.93
C PHE A 35 1.32 4.71 -0.31
N THR A 36 1.06 3.85 0.67
CA THR A 36 -0.21 3.86 1.40
C THR A 36 -0.41 5.18 2.14
N ARG A 37 0.64 5.72 2.79
CA ARG A 37 0.59 7.04 3.47
C ARG A 37 0.32 8.19 2.50
N ASP A 38 0.94 8.17 1.32
CA ASP A 38 0.70 9.19 0.29
C ASP A 38 -0.74 9.19 -0.21
N LEU A 39 -1.33 8.01 -0.41
CA LEU A 39 -2.72 7.85 -0.82
C LEU A 39 -3.71 8.21 0.29
N MET A 40 -3.40 7.90 1.56
CA MET A 40 -4.17 8.37 2.71
C MET A 40 -4.19 9.91 2.74
N ALA A 41 -3.03 10.56 2.58
CA ALA A 41 -2.96 12.01 2.55
C ALA A 41 -3.75 12.61 1.37
N ALA A 42 -3.84 11.92 0.24
CA ALA A 42 -4.70 12.33 -0.88
C ALA A 42 -6.19 12.17 -0.57
N ALA A 43 -6.59 11.06 0.08
CA ALA A 43 -7.95 10.83 0.54
C ALA A 43 -8.37 11.86 1.60
N ASP A 44 -7.49 12.25 2.50
CA ASP A 44 -7.77 13.30 3.50
C ASP A 44 -8.11 14.64 2.85
N ARG A 45 -7.48 14.97 1.73
CA ARG A 45 -7.70 16.26 1.03
C ARG A 45 -8.97 16.30 0.20
N THR A 46 -9.43 15.17 -0.33
CA THR A 46 -10.47 15.13 -1.39
C THR A 46 -11.63 14.19 -1.10
N ALA A 47 -11.39 13.13 -0.34
CA ALA A 47 -12.33 12.04 -0.07
C ALA A 47 -12.74 11.96 1.41
N ASP A 48 -12.48 12.99 2.22
CA ASP A 48 -12.83 13.01 3.66
C ASP A 48 -12.28 11.77 4.38
N GLY A 49 -11.04 11.41 4.05
CA GLY A 49 -10.34 10.25 4.60
C GLY A 49 -10.87 8.89 4.14
N ARG A 50 -11.89 8.84 3.26
CA ARG A 50 -12.49 7.59 2.78
C ARG A 50 -11.56 6.87 1.82
N LEU A 51 -10.97 5.79 2.30
CA LEU A 51 -10.05 4.94 1.56
C LEU A 51 -10.24 3.47 1.96
N VAL A 52 -10.21 2.59 0.96
CA VAL A 52 -10.20 1.14 1.15
C VAL A 52 -9.05 0.53 0.35
N VAL A 53 -8.32 -0.38 0.98
CA VAL A 53 -7.31 -1.22 0.32
C VAL A 53 -7.88 -2.62 0.09
N LEU A 54 -7.78 -3.10 -1.13
CA LEU A 54 -8.19 -4.43 -1.57
C LEU A 54 -6.92 -5.22 -1.90
N MET A 55 -6.71 -6.35 -1.23
CA MET A 55 -5.59 -7.24 -1.53
C MET A 55 -5.81 -7.95 -2.87
N GLU A 56 -4.79 -7.98 -3.71
CA GLU A 56 -4.85 -8.56 -5.06
C GLU A 56 -3.69 -9.55 -5.29
N GLY A 57 -2.91 -9.37 -6.36
CA GLY A 57 -1.79 -10.23 -6.73
C GLY A 57 -0.63 -10.21 -5.74
N GLY A 58 0.40 -11.00 -6.04
CA GLY A 58 1.51 -11.30 -5.14
C GLY A 58 1.64 -12.80 -4.94
N TYR A 59 2.78 -13.34 -5.34
CA TYR A 59 2.95 -14.76 -5.60
C TYR A 59 4.10 -15.38 -4.79
N VAL A 60 4.70 -14.58 -3.91
CA VAL A 60 5.67 -15.01 -2.88
C VAL A 60 5.03 -14.79 -1.50
N PRO A 61 4.50 -15.84 -0.83
CA PRO A 61 3.71 -15.70 0.39
C PRO A 61 4.37 -14.90 1.51
N ASP A 62 5.68 -15.10 1.74
CA ASP A 62 6.41 -14.39 2.80
C ASP A 62 6.52 -12.88 2.51
N SER A 63 6.76 -12.52 1.24
CA SER A 63 6.79 -11.13 0.78
C SER A 63 5.40 -10.51 0.87
N VAL A 64 4.35 -11.22 0.46
CA VAL A 64 2.95 -10.76 0.59
C VAL A 64 2.61 -10.50 2.06
N GLY A 65 2.98 -11.41 2.96
CA GLY A 65 2.76 -11.24 4.40
C GLY A 65 3.46 -9.99 4.94
N SER A 66 4.73 -9.82 4.60
CA SER A 66 5.53 -8.65 5.02
C SER A 66 4.97 -7.34 4.47
N GLY A 67 4.65 -7.30 3.17
CA GLY A 67 4.01 -6.16 2.53
C GLY A 67 2.65 -5.82 3.14
N THR A 68 1.83 -6.85 3.43
CA THR A 68 0.52 -6.66 4.08
C THR A 68 0.67 -6.00 5.44
N VAL A 69 1.64 -6.44 6.24
CA VAL A 69 1.95 -5.80 7.53
C VAL A 69 2.30 -4.33 7.34
N SER A 70 3.14 -4.00 6.35
CA SER A 70 3.49 -2.61 6.06
C SER A 70 2.29 -1.74 5.67
N VAL A 71 1.41 -2.23 4.79
CA VAL A 71 0.17 -1.55 4.40
C VAL A 71 -0.76 -1.34 5.61
N VAL A 72 -1.01 -2.39 6.40
CA VAL A 72 -1.88 -2.31 7.58
C VAL A 72 -1.32 -1.36 8.63
N ARG A 73 0.00 -1.33 8.83
CA ARG A 73 0.64 -0.37 9.74
C ARG A 73 0.47 1.06 9.26
N ALA A 74 0.61 1.33 7.95
CA ALA A 74 0.35 2.66 7.40
C ALA A 74 -1.10 3.12 7.65
N LEU A 75 -2.07 2.23 7.40
CA LEU A 75 -3.49 2.48 7.67
C LEU A 75 -3.78 2.71 9.16
N ALA A 76 -3.10 1.98 10.04
CA ALA A 76 -3.22 2.13 11.49
C ALA A 76 -2.45 3.34 12.06
N GLY A 77 -1.74 4.11 11.23
CA GLY A 77 -0.92 5.25 11.68
C GLY A 77 0.33 4.85 12.47
N LEU A 78 0.85 3.64 12.24
CA LEU A 78 2.06 3.12 12.87
C LEU A 78 3.28 3.26 11.95
N ASN A 79 4.47 3.35 12.54
CA ASN A 79 5.74 3.30 11.81
C ASN A 79 5.90 1.98 11.03
N PRO A 80 6.63 1.95 9.90
CA PRO A 80 6.92 0.71 9.19
C PRO A 80 7.71 -0.28 10.07
N PRO A 81 7.71 -1.59 9.73
CA PRO A 81 8.49 -2.59 10.45
C PRO A 81 9.97 -2.17 10.61
N GLY A 82 10.60 -2.55 11.72
CA GLY A 82 12.03 -2.30 11.94
C GLY A 82 12.44 -0.86 12.29
N THR A 83 11.50 0.09 12.37
CA THR A 83 11.76 1.47 12.80
C THR A 83 11.10 1.73 14.17
N ALA A 84 11.88 1.53 15.24
CA ALA A 84 11.50 1.88 16.61
C ALA A 84 11.89 3.32 16.94
#